data_AF-A0A1M5K5C8-F1
#
_entry.id   AF-A0A1M5K5C8-F1
#
_cell.length_a   1.000
_cell.length_b   1.000
_cell.length_c   1.000
_cell.angle_alpha   90.00
_cell.angle_beta   90.00
_cell.angle_gamma   90.00
#
_symmetry.space_group_name_H-M   'P 1'
#
loop_
_entity.id
_entity.type
_entity.pdbx_description
1 polymer ?
#
loop_
_entity_poly.entity_id
_entity_poly.type
_entity_poly.pdbx_seq_one_letter_code
_entity_poly.pdbx_strand_id
1 'polypeptide(L)'
;MCFSSLEDTILPDNPVRFIDAFVDALSLTAMGFTLQTIKSEGRPSYDTKLFLKIYMYGYLNGLRSSRKLEKECARNIELQWLLCGIIPNYHTISDFRKGNPTGLKKLFKLFVSFLKDAELISGAVIAIDGTKSRAHNSKKANFNQKKIDRHLAYIEEKTQEYLTQLDQNDSQDSGINITNIQEKIERLKHNKIGYEQLQEKLKASAEPQISITDQDARALLVQGVVVEVSYNIQAAVDNKHNLVVATHTINKNDSNALSAIAIEAKENLGVDTYTALVDKGYHNGREITQCKLHNITTIVAHPAPGISK
;
A
#
# COMPACT_ATOMS: atom_id res chain seq x y z
N MET A 1 19.20 -14.75 46.15
CA MET A 1 18.35 -14.89 44.95
C MET A 1 17.61 -13.57 44.81
N CYS A 2 17.81 -12.83 43.70
CA CYS A 2 17.07 -11.60 43.46
C CYS A 2 15.82 -11.96 42.67
N PHE A 3 14.65 -11.71 43.24
CA PHE A 3 13.39 -11.78 42.50
C PHE A 3 13.23 -10.45 41.76
N SER A 4 13.06 -10.49 40.44
CA SER A 4 12.75 -9.31 39.62
C SER A 4 11.45 -9.57 38.89
N SER A 5 10.57 -8.56 38.85
CA SER A 5 9.37 -8.59 38.03
C SER A 5 9.63 -8.00 36.65
N LEU A 6 8.74 -8.23 35.69
CA LEU A 6 8.80 -7.54 34.41
C LEU A 6 8.67 -6.01 34.58
N GLU A 7 8.03 -5.55 35.64
CA GLU A 7 7.89 -4.12 35.94
C GLU A 7 9.24 -3.49 36.29
N ASP A 8 10.07 -4.22 37.04
CA ASP A 8 11.39 -3.76 37.48
C ASP A 8 12.42 -3.75 36.34
N THR A 9 12.18 -4.53 35.28
CA THR A 9 13.12 -4.65 34.15
C THR A 9 12.94 -3.57 33.08
N ILE A 10 11.79 -2.90 33.04
CA ILE A 10 11.51 -1.82 32.09
C ILE A 10 11.69 -0.47 32.78
N LEU A 11 12.67 0.31 32.33
CA LEU A 11 12.93 1.64 32.89
C LEU A 11 11.69 2.55 32.80
N PRO A 12 11.49 3.47 33.77
CA PRO A 12 10.33 4.38 33.78
C PRO A 12 10.21 5.28 32.55
N ASP A 13 11.33 5.62 31.92
CA ASP A 13 11.41 6.47 30.72
C ASP A 13 11.41 5.67 29.40
N ASN A 14 11.25 4.34 29.47
CA ASN A 14 11.23 3.51 28.27
C ASN A 14 10.00 3.85 27.40
N PRO A 15 10.17 4.10 26.09
CA PRO A 15 9.07 4.43 25.16
C PRO A 15 7.92 3.42 25.12
N VAL A 16 8.14 2.15 25.48
CA VAL A 16 7.08 1.15 25.53
C VAL A 16 5.97 1.52 26.53
N ARG A 17 6.31 2.24 27.60
CA ARG A 17 5.35 2.73 28.59
C ARG A 17 4.43 3.81 28.02
N PHE A 18 4.95 4.64 27.12
CA PHE A 18 4.12 5.58 26.37
C PHE A 18 3.11 4.85 25.48
N ILE A 19 3.52 3.79 24.79
CA ILE A 19 2.60 2.98 23.97
C ILE A 19 1.48 2.40 24.82
N ASP A 20 1.82 1.85 25.98
CA ASP A 20 0.87 1.28 26.93
C ASP A 20 -0.16 2.32 27.40
N ALA A 21 0.32 3.42 27.97
CA ALA A 21 -0.52 4.51 28.46
C ALA A 21 -1.35 5.16 27.36
N PHE A 22 -0.76 5.40 26.19
CA PHE A 22 -1.46 5.99 25.04
C PHE A 22 -2.61 5.09 24.60
N VAL A 23 -2.36 3.79 24.37
CA VAL A 23 -3.40 2.85 23.93
C VAL A 23 -4.49 2.66 25.00
N ASP A 24 -4.12 2.69 26.27
CA ASP A 24 -5.09 2.51 27.34
C ASP A 24 -6.04 3.70 27.50
N ALA A 25 -5.58 4.92 27.20
CA ALA A 25 -6.42 6.12 27.15
C ALA A 25 -7.42 6.14 25.98
N LEU A 26 -7.27 5.26 24.99
CA LEU A 26 -8.11 5.27 23.78
C LEU A 26 -9.48 4.62 23.99
N SER A 27 -10.52 5.29 23.48
CA SER A 27 -11.85 4.70 23.27
C SER A 27 -11.93 4.02 21.90
N LEU A 28 -11.63 2.72 21.86
CA LEU A 28 -11.60 1.93 20.62
C LEU A 28 -12.95 1.91 19.89
N THR A 29 -14.07 1.80 20.62
CA THR A 29 -15.41 1.79 20.02
C THR A 29 -15.73 3.09 19.32
N ALA A 30 -15.42 4.24 19.95
CA ALA A 30 -15.65 5.56 19.36
C ALA A 30 -14.81 5.78 18.08
N MET A 31 -13.61 5.19 18.04
CA MET A 31 -12.75 5.19 16.87
C MET A 31 -13.20 4.19 15.79
N GLY A 32 -14.23 3.39 16.02
CA GLY A 32 -14.74 2.43 15.03
C GLY A 32 -13.87 1.18 14.88
N PHE A 33 -13.16 0.79 15.94
CA PHE A 33 -12.60 -0.55 16.01
C PHE A 33 -13.71 -1.57 16.30
N THR A 34 -13.65 -2.70 15.61
CA THR A 34 -14.53 -3.83 15.86
C THR A 34 -14.07 -4.54 17.11
N LEU A 35 -14.77 -4.33 18.22
CA LEU A 35 -14.50 -5.07 19.45
C LEU A 35 -14.92 -6.53 19.27
N GLN A 36 -14.01 -7.43 19.61
CA GLN A 36 -14.34 -8.85 19.65
C GLN A 36 -15.14 -9.12 20.92
N THR A 37 -16.41 -9.49 20.76
CA THR A 37 -17.25 -9.93 21.89
C THR A 37 -16.64 -11.20 22.47
N ILE A 38 -16.52 -11.25 23.81
CA ILE A 38 -16.13 -12.46 24.52
C ILE A 38 -17.19 -13.52 24.21
N LYS A 39 -16.79 -14.60 23.53
CA LYS A 39 -17.69 -15.71 23.27
C LYS A 39 -18.05 -16.38 24.60
N SER A 40 -19.31 -16.78 24.75
CA SER A 40 -19.77 -17.57 25.90
C SER A 40 -19.14 -18.97 25.94
N GLU A 41 -18.69 -19.48 24.79
CA GLU A 41 -18.08 -20.79 24.63
C GLU A 41 -16.79 -20.72 23.79
N GLY A 42 -15.85 -21.61 24.09
CA GLY A 42 -14.53 -21.66 23.44
C GLY A 42 -13.49 -20.73 24.07
N ARG A 43 -12.31 -20.63 23.45
CA ARG A 43 -11.24 -19.75 23.93
C ARG A 43 -11.68 -18.28 23.79
N PRO A 44 -11.62 -17.47 24.85
CA PRO A 44 -11.93 -16.04 24.78
C PRO A 44 -11.08 -15.34 23.72
N SER A 45 -11.69 -14.40 23.00
CA SER A 45 -10.98 -13.51 22.08
C SER A 45 -9.96 -12.66 22.83
N TYR A 46 -8.87 -12.29 22.16
CA TYR A 46 -7.92 -11.31 22.69
C TYR A 46 -8.56 -9.91 22.75
N ASP A 47 -8.12 -9.10 23.71
CA ASP A 47 -8.43 -7.68 23.74
C ASP A 47 -7.91 -7.00 22.45
N THR A 48 -8.72 -6.12 21.89
CA THR A 48 -8.40 -5.35 20.69
C THR A 48 -7.23 -4.38 20.95
N LYS A 49 -7.11 -3.84 22.18
CA LYS A 49 -5.98 -2.96 22.57
C LYS A 49 -4.63 -3.66 22.43
N LEU A 50 -4.59 -4.96 22.70
CA LEU A 50 -3.38 -5.78 22.63
C LEU A 50 -2.75 -5.70 21.24
N PHE A 51 -3.55 -5.84 20.18
CA PHE A 51 -3.02 -5.77 18.81
C PHE A 51 -2.55 -4.37 18.44
N LEU A 52 -3.19 -3.34 18.98
CA LEU A 52 -2.77 -1.97 18.74
C LEU A 52 -1.41 -1.69 19.39
N LYS A 53 -1.22 -2.14 20.63
CA LYS A 53 0.08 -2.11 21.33
C LYS A 53 1.17 -2.80 20.51
N ILE A 54 0.90 -4.00 19.98
CA ILE A 54 1.82 -4.73 19.09
C ILE A 54 2.19 -3.91 17.84
N TYR A 55 1.20 -3.33 17.15
CA TYR A 55 1.46 -2.58 15.91
C TYR A 55 2.22 -1.28 16.17
N MET A 56 1.88 -0.54 17.22
CA MET A 56 2.62 0.68 17.59
C MET A 56 4.06 0.36 17.97
N TYR A 57 4.28 -0.66 18.80
CA TYR A 57 5.63 -1.14 19.13
C TYR A 57 6.40 -1.57 17.87
N GLY A 58 5.71 -2.30 17.00
CA GLY A 58 6.26 -2.78 15.76
C GLY A 58 6.72 -1.65 14.84
N TYR A 59 5.90 -0.61 14.65
CA TYR A 59 6.23 0.52 13.81
C TYR A 59 7.38 1.36 14.37
N LEU A 60 7.39 1.60 15.68
CA LEU A 60 8.48 2.30 16.37
C LEU A 60 9.83 1.60 16.15
N ASN A 61 9.84 0.26 16.16
CA ASN A 61 11.05 -0.56 16.04
C ASN A 61 11.30 -1.11 14.61
N GLY A 62 10.54 -0.66 13.60
CA GLY A 62 10.71 -1.13 12.21
C GLY A 62 10.25 -2.57 11.94
N LEU A 63 9.52 -3.20 12.85
CA LEU A 63 8.97 -4.56 12.75
C LEU A 63 7.57 -4.53 12.09
N ARG A 64 7.54 -4.77 10.77
CA ARG A 64 6.29 -4.67 9.97
C ARG A 64 5.60 -6.01 9.68
N SER A 65 6.30 -7.13 9.85
CA SER A 65 5.78 -8.48 9.53
C SER A 65 5.09 -9.08 10.74
N SER A 66 3.84 -9.55 10.58
CA SER A 66 3.10 -10.21 11.65
C SER A 66 3.81 -11.45 12.22
N ARG A 67 4.58 -12.18 11.38
CA ARG A 67 5.40 -13.32 11.86
C ARG A 67 6.60 -12.86 12.68
N LYS A 68 7.21 -11.73 12.29
CA LYS A 68 8.27 -11.13 13.11
C LYS A 68 7.69 -10.64 14.44
N LEU A 69 6.53 -9.98 14.41
CA LEU A 69 5.83 -9.52 15.61
C LEU A 69 5.50 -10.67 16.56
N GLU A 70 4.91 -11.76 16.08
CA GLU A 70 4.67 -12.99 16.86
C GLU A 70 5.97 -13.51 17.50
N LYS A 71 7.06 -13.60 16.73
CA LYS A 71 8.36 -14.03 17.24
C LYS A 71 8.90 -13.08 18.31
N GLU A 72 8.74 -11.76 18.14
CA GLU A 72 9.17 -10.78 19.14
C GLU A 72 8.32 -10.84 20.41
N CYS A 73 7.02 -11.10 20.32
CA CYS A 73 6.15 -11.27 21.51
C CYS A 73 6.68 -12.39 22.44
N ALA A 74 7.33 -13.41 21.88
CA ALA A 74 7.87 -14.52 22.65
C ALA A 74 9.25 -14.26 23.29
N ARG A 75 10.04 -13.28 22.81
CA ARG A 75 11.46 -13.14 23.18
C ARG A 75 11.88 -11.73 23.63
N ASN A 76 11.12 -10.72 23.26
CA ASN A 76 11.45 -9.33 23.53
C ASN A 76 10.83 -8.93 24.87
N ILE A 77 11.65 -8.49 25.82
CA ILE A 77 11.21 -8.18 27.18
C ILE A 77 10.21 -7.01 27.24
N GLU A 78 10.35 -6.02 26.36
CA GLU A 78 9.42 -4.88 26.28
C GLU A 78 8.03 -5.34 25.81
N LEU A 79 7.98 -6.24 24.82
CA LEU A 79 6.71 -6.82 24.39
C LEU A 79 6.13 -7.81 25.40
N GLN A 80 6.97 -8.60 26.07
CA GLN A 80 6.50 -9.47 27.15
C GLN A 80 5.89 -8.66 28.29
N TRP A 81 6.49 -7.52 28.64
CA TRP A 81 5.92 -6.56 29.59
C TRP A 81 4.61 -5.95 29.06
N LEU A 82 4.63 -5.37 27.86
CA LEU A 82 3.50 -4.66 27.24
C LEU A 82 2.26 -5.55 27.02
N LEU A 83 2.46 -6.84 26.79
CA LEU A 83 1.40 -7.81 26.51
C LEU A 83 1.10 -8.73 27.70
N CYS A 84 1.72 -8.49 28.85
CA CYS A 84 1.62 -9.35 30.03
C CYS A 84 1.91 -10.84 29.71
N GLY A 85 2.91 -11.09 28.86
CA GLY A 85 3.32 -12.42 28.42
C GLY A 85 2.41 -13.09 27.38
N ILE A 86 1.37 -12.41 26.88
CA ILE A 86 0.50 -12.95 25.83
C ILE A 86 1.23 -12.96 24.47
N ILE A 87 1.14 -14.10 23.76
CA ILE A 87 1.76 -14.30 22.44
C ILE A 87 0.66 -14.66 21.43
N PRO A 88 0.06 -13.66 20.76
CA PRO A 88 -0.91 -13.93 19.70
C PRO A 88 -0.22 -14.48 18.46
N ASN A 89 -0.91 -15.36 17.73
CA ASN A 89 -0.36 -15.89 16.49
C ASN A 89 -0.35 -14.84 15.36
N TYR A 90 0.53 -15.02 14.37
CA TYR A 90 0.67 -14.04 13.29
C TYR A 90 -0.60 -13.83 12.46
N HIS A 91 -1.45 -14.87 12.35
CA HIS A 91 -2.73 -14.78 11.65
C HIS A 91 -3.65 -13.78 12.33
N THR A 92 -3.85 -13.91 13.64
CA THR A 92 -4.72 -13.01 14.42
C THR A 92 -4.18 -11.58 14.41
N ILE A 93 -2.85 -11.41 14.52
CA ILE A 93 -2.21 -10.09 14.38
C ILE A 93 -2.53 -9.48 13.01
N SER A 94 -2.36 -10.24 11.93
CA SER A 94 -2.64 -9.79 10.56
C SER A 94 -4.13 -9.46 10.34
N ASP A 95 -5.02 -10.30 10.85
CA ASP A 95 -6.46 -10.17 10.68
C ASP A 95 -7.02 -8.95 11.43
N PHE A 96 -6.47 -8.62 12.60
CA PHE A 96 -6.78 -7.35 13.28
C PHE A 96 -6.56 -6.15 12.36
N ARG A 97 -5.39 -6.05 11.71
CA ARG A 97 -5.08 -4.92 10.82
C ARG A 97 -6.00 -4.90 9.59
N LYS A 98 -6.29 -6.07 9.01
CA LYS A 98 -7.20 -6.19 7.85
C LYS A 98 -8.64 -5.81 8.19
N GLY A 99 -9.10 -6.16 9.38
CA GLY A 99 -10.48 -5.94 9.82
C GLY A 99 -10.77 -4.53 10.36
N ASN A 100 -9.75 -3.71 10.60
CA ASN A 100 -9.91 -2.40 11.25
C ASN A 100 -9.30 -1.21 10.46
N PRO A 101 -9.43 -1.12 9.12
CA PRO A 101 -8.83 -0.02 8.35
C PRO A 101 -9.37 1.36 8.75
N THR A 102 -10.67 1.46 9.01
CA THR A 102 -11.32 2.72 9.44
C THR A 102 -10.83 3.16 10.82
N GLY A 103 -10.71 2.21 11.76
CA GLY A 103 -10.20 2.48 13.10
C GLY A 103 -8.74 2.96 13.08
N LEU A 104 -7.90 2.33 12.25
CA LEU A 104 -6.50 2.74 12.08
C LEU A 104 -6.35 4.13 11.45
N LYS A 105 -7.21 4.49 10.47
CA LYS A 105 -7.23 5.84 9.91
C LYS A 105 -7.62 6.90 10.95
N LYS A 106 -8.66 6.64 11.73
CA LYS A 106 -9.11 7.54 12.81
C LYS A 106 -8.05 7.66 13.91
N LEU A 107 -7.37 6.56 14.25
CA LEU A 107 -6.25 6.58 15.18
C LEU A 107 -5.11 7.47 14.67
N PHE A 108 -4.74 7.36 13.40
CA PHE A 108 -3.72 8.21 12.80
C PHE A 108 -4.11 9.70 12.90
N LYS A 109 -5.36 10.04 12.56
CA LYS A 109 -5.90 11.40 12.74
C LYS A 109 -5.79 11.88 14.19
N LEU A 110 -6.18 11.05 15.16
CA LEU A 110 -6.07 11.38 16.59
C LEU A 110 -4.60 11.59 17.00
N PHE A 111 -3.69 10.77 16.51
CA PHE A 111 -2.26 10.90 16.78
C PHE A 111 -1.69 12.21 16.22
N VAL A 112 -2.09 12.61 15.01
CA VAL A 112 -1.72 13.92 14.44
C VAL A 112 -2.26 15.07 15.29
N SER A 113 -3.51 14.98 15.76
CA SER A 113 -4.08 15.96 16.69
C SER A 113 -3.29 16.06 17.99
N PHE A 114 -2.96 14.90 18.60
CA PHE A 114 -2.15 14.84 19.81
C PHE A 114 -0.78 15.49 19.61
N LEU A 115 -0.11 15.22 18.49
CA LEU A 115 1.19 15.84 18.17
C LEU A 115 1.07 17.36 17.99
N LYS A 116 -0.04 17.85 17.46
CA LYS A 116 -0.31 19.29 17.36
C LYS A 116 -0.53 19.92 18.74
N ASP A 117 -1.33 19.27 19.59
CA ASP A 117 -1.61 19.75 20.96
C ASP A 117 -0.35 19.74 21.83
N ALA A 118 0.57 18.79 21.58
CA ALA A 118 1.89 18.73 22.18
C ALA A 118 2.90 19.71 21.55
N GLU A 119 2.44 20.62 20.68
CA GLU A 119 3.24 21.60 19.95
C GLU A 119 4.36 21.00 19.08
N LEU A 120 4.26 19.74 18.66
CA LEU A 120 5.25 19.12 17.76
C LEU A 120 4.95 19.38 16.28
N ILE A 121 3.75 19.84 15.97
CA ILE A 121 3.30 20.18 14.62
C ILE A 121 2.87 21.65 14.60
N SER A 122 3.35 22.42 13.62
CA SER A 122 2.92 23.82 13.48
C SER A 122 1.54 23.93 12.81
N GLY A 123 1.29 23.12 11.78
CA GLY A 123 0.12 23.22 10.91
C GLY A 123 0.14 24.44 9.99
N ALA A 124 1.25 25.18 9.89
CA ALA A 124 1.35 26.40 9.09
C ALA A 124 1.82 26.16 7.66
N VAL A 125 2.83 25.30 7.49
CA VAL A 125 3.44 24.98 6.20
C VAL A 125 3.57 23.46 6.07
N ILE A 126 2.93 22.91 5.03
CA ILE A 126 2.89 21.48 4.78
C ILE A 126 3.51 21.21 3.40
N ALA A 127 4.56 20.41 3.35
CA ALA A 127 5.13 19.93 2.11
C ALA A 127 4.39 18.65 1.66
N ILE A 128 4.00 18.57 0.39
CA ILE A 128 3.35 17.38 -0.17
C ILE A 128 4.22 16.84 -1.31
N ASP A 129 4.58 15.57 -1.21
CA ASP A 129 5.37 14.89 -2.23
C ASP A 129 4.96 13.42 -2.40
N GLY A 130 5.28 12.87 -3.57
CA GLY A 130 4.84 11.58 -4.06
C GLY A 130 6.01 10.64 -4.33
N THR A 131 6.16 9.60 -3.51
CA THR A 131 7.20 8.58 -3.71
C THR A 131 6.62 7.33 -4.37
N LYS A 132 7.22 6.90 -5.49
CA LYS A 132 6.84 5.66 -6.18
C LYS A 132 7.50 4.46 -5.49
N SER A 133 6.69 3.56 -4.92
CA SER A 133 7.15 2.32 -4.30
C SER A 133 6.85 1.13 -5.18
N ARG A 134 7.89 0.35 -5.53
CA ARG A 134 7.73 -0.85 -6.37
C ARG A 134 6.77 -1.85 -5.73
N ALA A 135 5.85 -2.35 -6.53
CA ALA A 135 4.92 -3.40 -6.14
C ALA A 135 5.57 -4.79 -6.31
N HIS A 136 4.96 -5.81 -5.72
CA HIS A 136 5.30 -7.20 -5.95
C HIS A 136 4.65 -7.70 -7.26
N ASN A 137 4.91 -7.00 -8.36
CA ASN A 137 4.48 -7.43 -9.69
C ASN A 137 5.54 -7.05 -10.73
N SER A 138 5.83 -7.96 -11.66
CA SER A 138 6.80 -7.68 -12.73
C SER A 138 6.14 -6.92 -13.88
N LYS A 139 6.94 -6.15 -14.64
CA LYS A 139 6.47 -5.50 -15.89
C LYS A 139 5.92 -6.52 -16.90
N LYS A 140 6.48 -7.74 -16.91
CA LYS A 140 6.01 -8.85 -17.75
C LYS A 140 4.62 -9.34 -17.30
N ALA A 141 4.34 -9.30 -16.00
CA ALA A 141 3.08 -9.68 -15.38
C ALA A 141 2.06 -8.52 -15.24
N ASN A 142 2.26 -7.41 -15.98
CA ASN A 142 1.29 -6.32 -16.09
C ASN A 142 0.78 -6.22 -17.53
N PHE A 143 -0.54 -6.10 -17.72
CA PHE A 143 -1.18 -6.20 -19.02
C PHE A 143 -2.13 -5.02 -19.26
N ASN A 144 -2.09 -4.49 -20.47
CA ASN A 144 -3.11 -3.59 -21.02
C ASN A 144 -3.69 -4.25 -22.28
N GLN A 145 -4.76 -3.66 -22.84
CA GLN A 145 -5.45 -4.25 -23.99
C GLN A 145 -4.48 -4.52 -25.15
N LYS A 146 -3.67 -3.52 -25.51
CA LYS A 146 -2.67 -3.63 -26.59
C LYS A 146 -1.66 -4.77 -26.39
N LYS A 147 -1.24 -5.02 -25.16
CA LYS A 147 -0.31 -6.12 -24.84
C LYS A 147 -1.00 -7.48 -24.94
N ILE A 148 -2.26 -7.59 -24.51
CA ILE A 148 -3.06 -8.80 -24.65
C ILE A 148 -3.27 -9.12 -26.14
N ASP A 149 -3.69 -8.13 -26.94
CA ASP A 149 -3.94 -8.29 -28.37
C ASP A 149 -2.67 -8.76 -29.11
N ARG A 150 -1.51 -8.20 -28.76
CA ARG A 150 -0.22 -8.62 -29.31
C ARG A 150 0.09 -10.10 -28.99
N HIS A 151 -0.20 -10.54 -27.77
CA HIS A 151 0.03 -11.93 -27.39
C HIS A 151 -0.94 -12.89 -28.11
N LEU A 152 -2.20 -12.50 -28.27
CA LEU A 152 -3.19 -13.29 -29.02
C LEU A 152 -2.81 -13.40 -30.50
N ALA A 153 -2.42 -12.29 -31.14
CA ALA A 153 -1.96 -12.29 -32.53
C ALA A 153 -0.71 -13.16 -32.74
N TYR A 154 0.27 -13.08 -31.83
CA TYR A 154 1.45 -13.93 -31.87
C TYR A 154 1.11 -15.42 -31.75
N ILE A 155 0.15 -15.76 -30.88
CA ILE A 155 -0.30 -17.14 -30.73
C ILE A 155 -0.94 -17.63 -32.04
N GLU A 156 -1.80 -16.83 -32.65
CA GLU A 156 -2.47 -17.17 -33.90
C GLU A 156 -1.47 -17.37 -35.04
N GLU A 157 -0.52 -16.44 -35.21
CA GLU A 157 0.56 -16.53 -36.20
C GLU A 157 1.38 -17.82 -36.02
N LYS A 158 1.81 -18.12 -34.79
CA LYS A 158 2.62 -19.32 -34.50
C LYS A 158 1.83 -20.62 -34.63
N THR A 159 0.56 -20.62 -34.27
CA THR A 159 -0.31 -21.78 -34.50
C THR A 159 -0.44 -22.04 -36.00
N GLN A 160 -0.65 -21.01 -36.82
CA GLN A 160 -0.74 -21.17 -38.28
C GLN A 160 0.59 -21.65 -38.89
N GLU A 161 1.72 -21.12 -38.43
CA GLU A 161 3.06 -21.58 -38.84
C GLU A 161 3.24 -23.08 -38.56
N TYR A 162 2.88 -23.54 -37.36
CA TYR A 162 3.00 -24.95 -36.98
C TYR A 162 2.04 -25.87 -37.74
N LEU A 163 0.81 -25.43 -38.01
CA LEU A 163 -0.13 -26.19 -38.84
C LEU A 163 0.41 -26.32 -40.27
N THR A 164 0.95 -25.24 -40.84
CA THR A 164 1.56 -25.26 -42.18
C THR A 164 2.76 -26.22 -42.25
N GLN A 165 3.58 -26.30 -41.19
CA GLN A 165 4.71 -27.25 -41.11
C GLN A 165 4.23 -28.70 -41.06
N LEU A 166 3.11 -28.98 -40.38
CA LEU A 166 2.50 -30.32 -40.36
C LEU A 166 1.98 -30.69 -41.76
N ASP A 167 1.24 -29.79 -42.41
CA ASP A 167 0.69 -30.02 -43.75
C ASP A 167 1.80 -30.27 -44.79
N GLN A 168 2.91 -29.51 -44.71
CA GLN A 168 4.06 -29.68 -45.61
C GLN A 168 4.75 -31.02 -45.40
N ASN A 169 4.95 -31.45 -44.16
CA ASN A 169 5.54 -32.75 -43.86
C ASN A 169 4.69 -33.91 -44.38
N ASP A 170 3.37 -33.85 -44.15
CA ASP A 170 2.43 -34.87 -44.62
C ASP A 170 2.44 -34.97 -46.15
N SER A 171 2.63 -33.84 -46.85
CA SER A 171 2.69 -33.80 -48.31
C SER A 171 4.01 -34.29 -48.93
N GLN A 172 5.12 -34.27 -48.19
CA GLN A 172 6.45 -34.60 -48.72
C GLN A 172 6.88 -36.05 -48.47
N ASP A 173 6.10 -36.84 -47.71
CA ASP A 173 6.42 -38.22 -47.25
C ASP A 173 7.85 -38.36 -46.68
N SER A 174 8.42 -37.22 -46.29
CA SER A 174 9.75 -37.10 -45.73
C SER A 174 9.63 -37.47 -44.26
N GLY A 175 10.13 -38.65 -43.90
CA GLY A 175 10.16 -39.18 -42.52
C GLY A 175 10.97 -38.37 -41.50
N ILE A 176 11.10 -37.05 -41.70
CA ILE A 176 11.63 -36.10 -40.73
C ILE A 176 10.59 -35.96 -39.61
N ASN A 177 10.85 -36.68 -38.53
CA ASN A 177 10.04 -36.67 -37.33
C ASN A 177 10.17 -35.29 -36.66
N ILE A 178 9.31 -34.31 -36.99
CA ILE A 178 9.30 -33.03 -36.27
C ILE A 178 8.67 -33.28 -34.90
N THR A 179 9.54 -33.55 -33.93
CA THR A 179 9.14 -33.82 -32.56
C THR A 179 8.57 -32.57 -31.89
N ASN A 180 7.51 -32.78 -31.10
CA ASN A 180 6.94 -31.81 -30.18
C ASN A 180 6.17 -30.63 -30.81
N ILE A 181 5.77 -30.67 -32.10
CA ILE A 181 4.86 -29.64 -32.65
C ILE A 181 3.50 -29.69 -31.93
N GLN A 182 2.93 -30.88 -31.76
CA GLN A 182 1.62 -31.04 -31.14
C GLN A 182 1.61 -30.48 -29.71
N GLU A 183 2.67 -30.77 -28.93
CA GLU A 183 2.85 -30.21 -27.59
C GLU A 183 2.97 -28.67 -27.61
N LYS A 184 3.66 -28.09 -28.61
CA LYS A 184 3.75 -26.64 -28.78
C LYS A 184 2.39 -26.02 -29.11
N ILE A 185 1.60 -26.64 -29.99
CA ILE A 185 0.23 -26.20 -30.33
C ILE A 185 -0.66 -26.24 -29.08
N GLU A 186 -0.64 -27.34 -28.32
CA GLU A 186 -1.41 -27.44 -27.08
C GLU A 186 -0.99 -26.39 -26.04
N ARG A 187 0.31 -26.13 -25.90
CA ARG A 187 0.81 -25.04 -25.05
C ARG A 187 0.31 -23.67 -25.50
N LEU A 188 0.28 -23.42 -26.81
CA LEU A 188 -0.24 -22.16 -27.38
C LEU A 188 -1.74 -22.01 -27.11
N LYS A 189 -2.53 -23.08 -27.27
CA LYS A 189 -3.96 -23.10 -26.92
C LYS A 189 -4.18 -22.80 -25.44
N HIS A 190 -3.42 -23.44 -24.55
CA HIS A 190 -3.51 -23.18 -23.11
C HIS A 190 -3.18 -21.73 -22.77
N ASN A 191 -2.12 -21.17 -23.36
CA ASN A 191 -1.76 -19.76 -23.17
C ASN A 191 -2.83 -18.80 -23.70
N LYS A 192 -3.50 -19.15 -24.82
CA LYS A 192 -4.59 -18.35 -25.40
C LYS A 192 -5.72 -18.16 -24.39
N ILE A 193 -6.16 -19.25 -23.76
CA ILE A 193 -7.19 -19.24 -22.70
C ILE A 193 -6.78 -18.29 -21.57
N GLY A 194 -5.52 -18.33 -21.14
CA GLY A 194 -5.00 -17.43 -20.11
C GLY A 194 -5.10 -15.95 -20.48
N TYR A 195 -4.78 -15.59 -21.73
CA TYR A 195 -4.89 -14.21 -22.22
C TYR A 195 -6.34 -13.76 -22.41
N GLU A 196 -7.23 -14.65 -22.85
CA GLU A 196 -8.67 -14.38 -22.95
C GLU A 196 -9.27 -14.09 -21.57
N GLN A 197 -8.94 -14.90 -20.56
CA GLN A 197 -9.34 -14.65 -19.17
C GLN A 197 -8.78 -13.33 -18.63
N LEU A 198 -7.53 -12.97 -18.97
CA LEU A 198 -6.98 -11.67 -18.60
C LEU A 198 -7.72 -10.52 -19.30
N GLN A 199 -8.17 -10.71 -20.55
CA GLN A 199 -8.96 -9.72 -21.28
C GLN A 199 -10.33 -9.50 -20.62
N GLU A 200 -11.00 -10.58 -20.23
CA GLU A 200 -12.27 -10.51 -19.50
C GLU A 200 -12.10 -9.79 -18.15
N LYS A 201 -11.06 -10.14 -17.39
CA LYS A 201 -10.74 -9.48 -16.12
C LYS A 201 -10.43 -7.99 -16.30
N LEU A 202 -9.71 -7.62 -17.36
CA LEU A 202 -9.39 -6.24 -17.68
C LEU A 202 -10.65 -5.44 -18.04
N LYS A 203 -11.57 -6.03 -18.81
CA LYS A 203 -12.86 -5.40 -19.14
C LYS A 203 -13.74 -5.26 -17.91
N ALA A 204 -13.79 -6.28 -17.06
CA ALA A 204 -14.58 -6.29 -15.84
C ALA A 204 -14.08 -5.28 -14.79
N SER A 205 -12.76 -5.03 -14.73
CA SER A 205 -12.19 -4.07 -13.77
C SER A 205 -12.42 -2.61 -14.16
N ALA A 206 -12.82 -2.31 -15.41
CA ALA A 206 -12.93 -0.96 -15.97
C ALA A 206 -11.63 -0.12 -15.86
N GLU A 207 -10.49 -0.79 -15.71
CA GLU A 207 -9.17 -0.17 -15.56
C GLU A 207 -8.37 -0.29 -16.85
N PRO A 208 -7.45 0.65 -17.15
CA PRO A 208 -6.67 0.61 -18.39
C PRO A 208 -5.62 -0.51 -18.42
N GLN A 209 -5.34 -1.12 -17.27
CA GLN A 209 -4.35 -2.18 -17.10
C GLN A 209 -4.69 -3.08 -15.90
N ILE A 210 -4.11 -4.27 -15.89
CA ILE A 210 -4.24 -5.26 -14.82
C ILE A 210 -2.86 -5.85 -14.48
N SER A 211 -2.60 -5.99 -13.18
CA SER A 211 -1.42 -6.68 -12.63
C SER A 211 -1.83 -8.06 -12.12
N ILE A 212 -1.01 -9.09 -12.37
CA ILE A 212 -1.35 -10.48 -11.98
C ILE A 212 -1.24 -10.69 -10.47
N THR A 213 -0.12 -10.30 -9.88
CA THR A 213 0.18 -10.60 -8.47
C THR A 213 -0.42 -9.54 -7.55
N ASP A 214 0.05 -8.29 -7.69
CA ASP A 214 -0.50 -7.15 -6.95
C ASP A 214 -1.55 -6.44 -7.82
N GLN A 215 -2.81 -6.87 -7.73
CA GLN A 215 -3.90 -6.41 -8.60
C GLN A 215 -4.19 -4.91 -8.51
N ASP A 216 -3.86 -4.28 -7.38
CA ASP A 216 -4.05 -2.83 -7.19
C ASP A 216 -2.91 -2.02 -7.82
N ALA A 217 -1.74 -2.62 -8.04
CA ALA A 217 -0.59 -1.90 -8.57
C ALA A 217 -0.77 -1.53 -10.05
N ARG A 218 -0.11 -0.45 -10.47
CA ARG A 218 -0.18 0.06 -11.85
C ARG A 218 1.22 0.34 -12.38
N ALA A 219 1.40 0.24 -13.69
CA ALA A 219 2.60 0.74 -14.34
C ALA A 219 2.60 2.27 -14.30
N LEU A 220 3.59 2.84 -13.60
CA LEU A 220 3.76 4.29 -13.40
C LEU A 220 5.13 4.72 -13.92
N LEU A 221 5.21 5.96 -14.38
CA LEU A 221 6.45 6.58 -14.82
C LEU A 221 7.22 7.08 -13.59
N VAL A 222 8.40 6.52 -13.36
CA VAL A 222 9.22 6.82 -12.17
C VAL A 222 10.18 7.97 -12.48
N GLN A 223 10.95 7.85 -13.56
CA GLN A 223 11.93 8.87 -13.94
C GLN A 223 12.20 8.83 -15.44
N GLY A 224 12.01 9.96 -16.13
CA GLY A 224 12.22 10.07 -17.57
C GLY A 224 11.33 9.10 -18.35
N VAL A 225 11.92 8.05 -18.92
CA VAL A 225 11.20 7.02 -19.71
C VAL A 225 11.03 5.71 -18.91
N VAL A 226 11.53 5.65 -17.68
CA VAL A 226 11.50 4.44 -16.87
C VAL A 226 10.11 4.25 -16.27
N VAL A 227 9.44 3.17 -16.70
CA VAL A 227 8.15 2.73 -16.17
C VAL A 227 8.34 1.53 -15.24
N GLU A 228 7.75 1.57 -14.05
CA GLU A 228 7.74 0.49 -13.07
C GLU A 228 6.32 0.19 -12.60
N VAL A 229 6.05 -1.08 -12.29
CA VAL A 229 4.78 -1.45 -11.64
C VAL A 229 4.91 -1.09 -10.16
N SER A 230 4.17 -0.07 -9.73
CA SER A 230 4.36 0.57 -8.44
C SER A 230 3.07 1.16 -7.90
N TYR A 231 3.11 1.49 -6.61
CA TYR A 231 2.18 2.37 -5.94
C TYR A 231 2.79 3.76 -5.86
N ASN A 232 1.98 4.79 -5.94
CA ASN A 232 2.39 6.15 -5.66
C ASN A 232 1.93 6.53 -4.25
N ILE A 233 2.88 6.65 -3.33
CA ILE A 233 2.62 7.01 -1.95
C ILE A 233 2.83 8.51 -1.80
N GLN A 234 1.74 9.22 -1.57
CA GLN A 234 1.71 10.64 -1.28
C GLN A 234 1.86 10.84 0.21
N ALA A 235 2.71 11.78 0.62
CA ALA A 235 2.89 12.16 2.01
C ALA A 235 2.77 13.68 2.15
N ALA A 236 2.00 14.12 3.14
CA ALA A 236 1.94 15.49 3.59
C ALA A 236 2.73 15.61 4.90
N VAL A 237 3.68 16.53 4.97
CA VAL A 237 4.66 16.63 6.06
C VAL A 237 4.70 18.07 6.59
N ASP A 238 4.56 18.23 7.91
CA ASP A 238 4.69 19.53 8.57
C ASP A 238 6.16 19.96 8.71
N ASN A 239 6.41 21.27 8.56
CA ASN A 239 7.76 21.82 8.53
C ASN A 239 8.46 21.93 9.91
N LYS A 240 7.75 21.84 11.05
CA LYS A 240 8.36 22.10 12.37
C LYS A 240 9.36 21.01 12.75
N HIS A 241 8.92 19.75 12.65
CA HIS A 241 9.72 18.58 13.00
C HIS A 241 9.67 17.47 11.93
N ASN A 242 9.25 17.79 10.70
CA ASN A 242 9.13 16.85 9.58
C ASN A 242 8.19 15.67 9.87
N LEU A 243 7.09 15.94 10.59
CA LEU A 243 6.12 14.93 10.98
C LEU A 243 5.06 14.77 9.89
N VAL A 244 4.69 13.52 9.61
CA VAL A 244 3.70 13.18 8.59
C VAL A 244 2.28 13.44 9.13
N VAL A 245 1.48 14.19 8.39
CA VAL A 245 0.13 14.63 8.81
C VAL A 245 -1.00 14.02 7.96
N ALA A 246 -0.69 13.55 6.75
CA ALA A 246 -1.58 12.78 5.91
C ALA A 246 -0.77 11.91 4.95
N THR A 247 -1.34 10.77 4.55
CA THR A 247 -0.73 9.87 3.56
C THR A 247 -1.79 9.24 2.68
N HIS A 248 -1.59 9.25 1.36
CA HIS A 248 -2.43 8.53 0.40
C HIS A 248 -1.61 7.51 -0.38
N THR A 249 -2.20 6.35 -0.66
CA THR A 249 -1.64 5.42 -1.65
C THR A 249 -2.54 5.46 -2.88
N ILE A 250 -2.01 6.01 -3.97
CA ILE A 250 -2.71 6.13 -5.24
C ILE A 250 -2.00 5.34 -6.33
N ASN A 251 -2.74 5.00 -7.38
CA ASN A 251 -2.21 4.21 -8.51
C ASN A 251 -2.13 5.04 -9.79
N LYS A 252 -1.87 6.35 -9.64
CA LYS A 252 -1.78 7.36 -10.69
C LYS A 252 -0.59 8.29 -10.42
N ASN A 253 -0.21 9.08 -11.43
CA ASN A 253 0.82 10.13 -11.29
C ASN A 253 0.30 11.33 -10.46
N ASP A 254 1.22 12.17 -10.02
CA ASP A 254 1.00 13.24 -9.02
C ASP A 254 0.06 14.36 -9.48
N SER A 255 -0.12 14.52 -10.80
CA SER A 255 -0.92 15.58 -11.43
C SER A 255 -2.36 15.76 -10.93
N ASN A 256 -2.98 14.73 -10.32
CA ASN A 256 -4.34 14.78 -9.78
C ASN A 256 -4.39 14.30 -8.31
N ALA A 257 -3.31 14.50 -7.56
CA ALA A 257 -3.16 13.96 -6.21
C ALA A 257 -3.19 15.04 -5.11
N LEU A 258 -3.03 16.32 -5.49
CA LEU A 258 -2.80 17.42 -4.55
C LEU A 258 -4.01 17.69 -3.65
N SER A 259 -5.19 17.95 -4.21
CA SER A 259 -6.29 18.50 -3.42
C SER A 259 -6.80 17.50 -2.40
N ALA A 260 -6.85 16.21 -2.76
CA ALA A 260 -7.35 15.17 -1.86
C ALA A 260 -6.49 15.06 -0.58
N ILE A 261 -5.17 14.95 -0.71
CA ILE A 261 -4.29 14.85 0.46
C ILE A 261 -4.19 16.17 1.21
N ALA A 262 -4.26 17.30 0.51
CA ALA A 262 -4.23 18.62 1.13
C ALA A 262 -5.46 18.87 2.02
N ILE A 263 -6.64 18.46 1.57
CA ILE A 263 -7.89 18.55 2.34
C ILE A 263 -7.83 17.61 3.54
N GLU A 264 -7.38 16.36 3.37
CA GLU A 264 -7.23 15.43 4.50
C GLU A 264 -6.23 15.95 5.54
N ALA A 265 -5.10 16.52 5.11
CA ALA A 265 -4.13 17.15 6.01
C ALA A 265 -4.78 18.29 6.81
N LYS A 266 -5.59 19.14 6.17
CA LYS A 266 -6.34 20.21 6.85
C LYS A 266 -7.27 19.64 7.93
N GLU A 267 -8.01 18.58 7.60
CA GLU A 267 -8.94 17.92 8.49
C GLU A 267 -8.25 17.21 9.66
N ASN A 268 -7.09 16.60 9.43
CA ASN A 268 -6.30 15.94 10.46
C ASN A 268 -5.67 16.94 11.42
N LEU A 269 -5.21 18.08 10.89
CA LEU A 269 -4.64 19.17 11.68
C LEU A 269 -5.71 20.00 12.40
N GLY A 270 -6.97 19.97 11.96
CA GLY A 270 -8.02 20.83 12.52
C GLY A 270 -7.64 22.31 12.44
N VAL A 271 -7.16 22.75 11.27
CA VAL A 271 -6.79 24.16 10.99
C VAL A 271 -7.71 24.74 9.92
N ASP A 272 -7.96 26.05 9.98
CA ASP A 272 -8.79 26.73 8.97
C ASP A 272 -8.04 26.97 7.66
N THR A 273 -6.72 27.12 7.73
CA THR A 273 -5.86 27.37 6.57
C THR A 273 -4.42 26.96 6.86
N TYR A 274 -3.67 26.67 5.80
CA TYR A 274 -2.22 26.49 5.84
C TYR A 274 -1.65 26.72 4.42
N THR A 275 -0.32 26.75 4.32
CA THR A 275 0.40 26.83 3.04
C THR A 275 0.92 25.46 2.60
N ALA A 276 0.43 24.95 1.48
CA ALA A 276 0.91 23.72 0.84
C ALA A 276 2.11 24.04 -0.10
N LEU A 277 3.25 23.38 0.12
CA LEU A 277 4.42 23.44 -0.75
C LEU A 277 4.49 22.17 -1.60
N VAL A 278 4.52 22.33 -2.93
CA VAL A 278 4.59 21.19 -3.86
C VAL A 278 5.48 21.43 -5.05
N ASP A 279 5.98 20.34 -5.62
CA ASP A 279 6.81 20.35 -6.81
C ASP A 279 5.99 20.61 -8.10
N LYS A 280 6.70 20.64 -9.24
CA LYS A 280 6.09 20.90 -10.56
C LYS A 280 5.14 19.80 -11.02
N GLY A 281 5.23 18.58 -10.47
CA GLY A 281 4.36 17.45 -10.79
C GLY A 281 2.91 17.69 -10.38
N TYR A 282 2.68 18.59 -9.42
CA TYR A 282 1.36 18.99 -8.93
C TYR A 282 0.81 20.25 -9.62
N HIS A 283 1.47 20.76 -10.66
CA HIS A 283 1.01 21.94 -11.40
C HIS A 283 -0.22 21.64 -12.27
N ASN A 284 -1.37 21.56 -11.62
CA ASN A 284 -2.69 21.35 -12.22
C ASN A 284 -3.68 22.40 -11.70
N GLY A 285 -4.20 23.23 -12.61
CA GLY A 285 -5.11 24.32 -12.26
C GLY A 285 -6.39 23.87 -11.55
N ARG A 286 -6.91 22.66 -11.86
CA ARG A 286 -8.11 22.12 -11.20
C ARG A 286 -7.83 21.81 -9.73
N GLU A 287 -6.73 21.11 -9.45
CA GLU A 287 -6.32 20.74 -8.10
C GLU A 287 -6.00 21.98 -7.24
N ILE A 288 -5.28 22.94 -7.82
CA ILE A 288 -4.95 24.22 -7.17
C ILE A 288 -6.23 25.01 -6.84
N THR A 289 -7.19 25.04 -7.77
CA THR A 289 -8.49 25.69 -7.53
C THR A 289 -9.26 25.02 -6.40
N GLN A 290 -9.27 23.69 -6.34
CA GLN A 290 -9.89 22.95 -5.23
C GLN A 290 -9.23 23.28 -3.89
N CYS A 291 -7.91 23.31 -3.83
CA CYS A 291 -7.19 23.74 -2.61
C CYS A 291 -7.61 25.14 -2.17
N LYS A 292 -7.68 26.09 -3.12
CA LYS A 292 -8.11 27.46 -2.85
C LYS A 292 -9.54 27.53 -2.32
N LEU A 293 -10.48 26.77 -2.88
CA LEU A 293 -11.86 26.67 -2.39
C LEU A 293 -11.94 26.15 -0.95
N HIS A 294 -10.99 25.33 -0.54
CA HIS A 294 -10.85 24.83 0.82
C HIS A 294 -9.94 25.70 1.71
N ASN A 295 -9.67 26.96 1.34
CA ASN A 295 -8.79 27.90 2.08
C ASN A 295 -7.36 27.37 2.29
N ILE A 296 -6.80 26.64 1.33
CA ILE A 296 -5.41 26.18 1.36
C ILE A 296 -4.61 26.99 0.34
N THR A 297 -3.57 27.67 0.82
CA THR A 297 -2.68 28.45 -0.06
C THR A 297 -1.65 27.52 -0.67
N THR A 298 -1.56 27.44 -2.00
CA THR A 298 -0.61 26.54 -2.68
C THR A 298 0.57 27.32 -3.25
N ILE A 299 1.79 26.90 -2.94
CA ILE A 299 3.01 27.32 -3.62
C ILE A 299 3.49 26.14 -4.47
N VAL A 300 3.36 26.28 -5.78
CA VAL A 300 3.65 25.22 -6.76
C VAL A 300 4.81 25.67 -7.64
N ALA A 301 5.82 24.82 -7.79
CA ALA A 301 6.91 25.11 -8.71
C ALA A 301 6.39 25.16 -10.16
N HIS A 302 6.74 26.21 -10.90
CA HIS A 302 6.34 26.33 -12.30
C HIS A 302 7.09 25.30 -13.16
N PRO A 303 6.41 24.51 -14.02
CA PRO A 303 7.09 23.62 -14.94
C PRO A 303 7.90 24.46 -15.94
N ALA A 304 9.16 24.07 -16.21
CA ALA A 304 9.92 24.70 -17.28
C ALA A 304 9.16 24.55 -18.61
N PRO A 305 9.11 25.59 -19.47
CA PRO A 305 8.53 25.46 -20.81
C PRO A 305 9.23 24.31 -21.53
N GLY A 306 8.45 23.31 -21.96
CA GLY A 306 8.99 22.12 -22.60
C GLY A 306 9.70 22.47 -23.90
N ILE A 307 10.97 22.10 -24.01
CA ILE A 307 11.55 21.85 -25.33
C ILE A 307 10.78 20.65 -25.87
N SER A 308 9.91 20.92 -26.84
CA SER A 308 9.29 19.89 -27.68
C SER A 308 10.39 18.92 -28.14
N LYS A 309 10.30 17.65 -27.75
CA LYS A 309 11.02 16.54 -28.39
C LYS A 309 10.00 15.63 -29.04
#